data_AF-A0A8C0ATY4-F1
#
_entry.id   AF-A0A8C0ATY4-F1
#
_cell.length_a   1.000
_cell.length_b   1.000
_cell.length_c   1.000
_cell.angle_alpha   90.00
_cell.angle_beta   90.00
_cell.angle_gamma   90.00
#
_symmetry.space_group_name_H-M   'P 1'
#
loop_
_entity.id
_entity.type
_entity.pdbx_description
1 polymer ?
#
loop_
_entity_poly.entity_id
_entity_poly.type
_entity_poly.pdbx_seq_one_letter_code
_entity_poly.pdbx_strand_id
1 'polypeptide(L)'
;MYIPLMGFNNFMVYYWLSRYLESNWFIWVTQMNHIPMDIDYDKNKDWVSTQLHATCNVNQSLFNDWFTGHLNFQIEHHLFPTMPRHNYWKAAPLVKALCDKHGIEYKSKTLLTAFVDILHSLKDSGEHWLEAYLHG
;
A
#
# COMPACT_ATOMS: atom_id res chain seq x y z
N MET A 1 34.51 -26.97 -11.39
CA MET A 1 34.06 -25.59 -11.11
C MET A 1 32.80 -25.35 -11.93
N TYR A 2 31.67 -25.04 -11.29
CA TYR A 2 30.40 -24.85 -12.00
C TYR A 2 30.42 -23.45 -12.64
N ILE A 3 30.55 -23.38 -13.96
CA ILE A 3 30.48 -22.12 -14.71
C ILE A 3 29.01 -21.93 -15.11
N PRO A 4 28.40 -20.76 -14.87
CA PRO A 4 27.04 -20.49 -15.31
C PRO A 4 26.90 -20.72 -16.82
N LEU A 5 25.76 -21.23 -17.28
CA LEU A 5 25.49 -21.52 -18.71
C LEU A 5 25.80 -20.31 -19.63
N MET A 6 25.59 -19.09 -19.12
CA MET A 6 25.83 -17.84 -19.85
C MET A 6 27.24 -17.26 -19.65
N GLY A 7 28.10 -17.89 -18.84
CA GLY A 7 29.37 -17.32 -18.37
C GLY A 7 29.20 -16.35 -17.20
N PHE A 8 30.27 -16.13 -16.43
CA PHE A 8 30.23 -15.36 -15.18
C PHE A 8 29.75 -13.91 -15.38
N ASN A 9 30.30 -13.19 -16.37
CA ASN A 9 29.94 -11.79 -16.61
C ASN A 9 28.46 -11.61 -16.97
N ASN A 10 27.93 -12.44 -17.87
CA ASN A 10 26.52 -12.38 -18.25
C ASN A 10 25.61 -12.77 -17.08
N PHE A 11 26.00 -13.77 -16.28
CA PHE A 11 25.31 -14.10 -15.05
C PHE A 11 25.25 -12.92 -14.09
N MET A 12 26.37 -12.22 -13.87
CA MET A 12 26.40 -11.06 -12.97
C MET A 12 25.51 -9.92 -13.48
N VAL A 13 25.53 -9.62 -14.79
CA VAL A 13 24.65 -8.60 -15.38
C VAL A 13 23.18 -8.98 -15.20
N TYR A 14 22.82 -10.22 -15.55
CA TYR A 14 21.45 -10.72 -15.39
C TYR A 14 21.01 -10.67 -13.92
N TYR A 15 21.87 -11.12 -13.01
CA TYR A 15 21.61 -11.10 -11.58
C TYR A 15 21.34 -9.68 -11.09
N TRP A 16 22.23 -8.73 -11.35
CA TRP A 16 22.05 -7.34 -10.89
C TRP A 16 20.83 -6.67 -11.49
N LEU A 17 20.54 -6.91 -12.78
CA LEU A 17 19.33 -6.41 -13.42
C LEU A 17 18.07 -7.01 -12.77
N SER A 18 18.05 -8.32 -12.55
CA SER A 18 16.94 -9.01 -11.87
C SER A 18 16.74 -8.46 -10.46
N ARG A 19 17.82 -8.28 -9.68
CA ARG A 19 17.76 -7.74 -8.32
C ARG A 19 17.26 -6.30 -8.31
N TYR A 20 17.67 -5.49 -9.29
CA TYR A 20 17.19 -4.12 -9.42
C TYR A 20 15.68 -4.11 -9.70
N LEU A 21 15.20 -4.88 -10.68
CA LEU A 21 13.78 -4.95 -11.02
C LEU A 21 12.94 -5.49 -9.84
N GLU A 22 13.39 -6.56 -9.19
CA GLU A 22 12.76 -7.14 -8.01
C GLU A 22 12.69 -6.13 -6.86
N SER A 23 13.78 -5.40 -6.58
CA SER A 23 13.82 -4.40 -5.51
C SER A 23 12.84 -3.25 -5.77
N ASN A 24 12.81 -2.73 -6.99
CA ASN A 24 11.87 -1.67 -7.36
C ASN A 24 10.43 -2.16 -7.22
N TRP A 25 10.11 -3.31 -7.79
CA TRP A 25 8.80 -3.94 -7.65
C TRP A 25 8.39 -4.09 -6.18
N PHE A 26 9.29 -4.65 -5.35
CA PHE A 26 9.02 -4.88 -3.94
C PHE A 26 8.71 -3.58 -3.20
N ILE A 27 9.45 -2.50 -3.46
CA ILE A 27 9.17 -1.18 -2.90
C ILE A 27 7.76 -0.73 -3.30
N TRP A 28 7.43 -0.75 -4.59
CA TRP A 28 6.11 -0.33 -5.05
C TRP A 28 4.99 -1.14 -4.39
N VAL A 29 5.11 -2.45 -4.29
CA VAL A 29 4.07 -3.32 -3.70
C VAL A 29 3.96 -3.15 -2.19
N THR A 30 5.09 -3.05 -1.47
CA THR A 30 5.07 -2.99 -0.01
C THR A 30 4.65 -1.62 0.53
N GLN A 31 5.09 -0.54 -0.12
CA GLN A 31 4.75 0.82 0.28
C GLN A 31 3.24 1.06 0.22
N MET A 32 2.54 0.48 -0.75
CA MET A 32 1.07 0.58 -0.88
C MET A 32 0.29 0.00 0.31
N ASN A 33 0.88 -0.86 1.13
CA ASN A 33 0.22 -1.36 2.35
C ASN A 33 0.23 -0.34 3.49
N HIS A 34 1.00 0.74 3.35
CA HIS A 34 1.25 1.72 4.41
C HIS A 34 0.90 3.12 3.93
N ILE A 35 -0.21 3.27 3.20
CA ILE A 35 -0.69 4.58 2.76
C ILE A 35 -1.04 5.38 4.02
N PRO A 36 -0.37 6.51 4.28
CA PRO A 36 -0.61 7.31 5.46
C PRO A 36 -2.01 7.91 5.41
N MET A 37 -2.70 7.81 6.53
CA MET A 37 -4.00 8.43 6.75
C MET A 37 -3.90 9.36 7.93
N ASP A 38 -4.59 10.50 7.83
CA ASP A 38 -4.69 11.43 8.94
C ASP A 38 -5.47 10.79 10.09
N ILE A 39 -4.75 10.48 11.16
CA ILE A 39 -5.29 9.93 12.40
C ILE A 39 -4.83 10.85 13.52
N ASP A 40 -5.76 11.68 13.96
CA ASP A 40 -5.61 12.57 15.11
C ASP A 40 -5.87 11.79 16.43
N TYR A 41 -6.32 12.47 17.48
CA TYR A 41 -6.81 11.84 18.71
C TYR A 41 -7.97 10.87 18.47
N ASP A 42 -8.14 9.92 19.39
CA ASP A 42 -9.25 8.98 19.39
C ASP A 42 -10.59 9.72 19.48
N LYS A 43 -11.41 9.58 18.43
CA LYS A 43 -12.74 10.20 18.32
C LYS A 43 -13.85 9.29 18.85
N ASN A 44 -13.50 8.19 19.53
CA ASN A 44 -14.42 7.18 20.08
C ASN A 44 -15.42 6.69 19.04
N LYS A 45 -14.93 6.41 17.82
CA LYS A 45 -15.73 5.86 16.72
C LYS A 45 -15.89 4.36 16.90
N ASP A 46 -16.95 3.79 16.33
CA ASP A 46 -17.07 2.34 16.24
C ASP A 46 -15.92 1.75 15.41
N TRP A 47 -15.69 0.45 15.58
CA TRP A 47 -14.55 -0.22 14.97
C TRP A 47 -14.56 -0.13 13.43
N VAL A 48 -15.72 -0.28 12.78
CA VAL A 48 -15.83 -0.26 11.31
C VAL A 48 -15.49 1.14 10.78
N SER A 49 -16.10 2.16 11.38
CA SER A 49 -15.81 3.56 11.04
C SER A 49 -14.34 3.93 11.28
N THR A 50 -13.72 3.34 12.31
CA THR A 50 -12.30 3.54 12.59
C THR A 50 -11.41 2.93 11.50
N GLN A 51 -11.66 1.67 11.10
CA GLN A 51 -10.90 1.05 10.01
C GLN A 51 -11.07 1.81 8.70
N LEU A 52 -12.30 2.20 8.33
CA LEU A 52 -12.56 2.96 7.10
C LEU A 52 -11.90 4.35 7.09
N HIS A 53 -11.77 4.99 8.26
CA HIS A 53 -11.12 6.28 8.37
C HIS A 53 -9.59 6.20 8.32
N ALA A 54 -9.03 5.17 8.96
CA ALA A 54 -7.60 4.95 9.13
C ALA A 54 -6.94 4.22 7.95
N THR A 55 -7.73 3.70 7.01
CA THR A 55 -7.24 2.87 5.90
C THR A 55 -7.66 3.44 4.55
N CYS A 56 -6.85 3.20 3.52
CA CYS A 56 -7.09 3.63 2.15
C CYS A 56 -6.76 2.50 1.19
N ASN A 57 -7.59 2.34 0.16
CA ASN A 57 -7.34 1.41 -0.93
C ASN A 57 -6.61 2.08 -2.10
N VAL A 58 -6.04 1.24 -2.95
CA VAL A 58 -5.67 1.64 -4.32
C VAL A 58 -6.68 1.07 -5.29
N ASN A 59 -7.06 1.89 -6.28
CA ASN A 59 -8.12 1.58 -7.22
C ASN A 59 -7.98 0.16 -7.79
N GLN A 60 -9.07 -0.59 -7.75
CA GLN A 60 -9.15 -1.89 -8.38
C GLN A 60 -8.94 -1.78 -9.89
N SER A 61 -8.08 -2.63 -10.44
CA SER A 61 -7.94 -2.85 -11.89
C SER A 61 -7.22 -4.15 -12.14
N LEU A 62 -7.34 -4.72 -13.35
CA LEU A 62 -6.60 -5.92 -13.72
C LEU A 62 -5.08 -5.76 -13.51
N PHE A 63 -4.55 -4.57 -13.81
CA PHE A 63 -3.15 -4.26 -13.57
C PHE A 63 -2.84 -4.18 -12.07
N ASN A 64 -3.56 -3.36 -11.29
CA ASN A 64 -3.25 -3.19 -9.86
C ASN A 64 -3.44 -4.48 -9.06
N ASP A 65 -4.47 -5.26 -9.35
CA ASP A 65 -4.78 -6.51 -8.63
C ASP A 65 -3.69 -7.57 -8.87
N TRP A 66 -3.14 -7.63 -10.09
CA TRP A 66 -1.99 -8.48 -10.44
C TRP A 66 -0.67 -7.90 -9.90
N PHE A 67 -0.43 -6.61 -10.14
CA PHE A 67 0.81 -5.90 -9.80
C PHE A 67 1.07 -5.94 -8.29
N THR A 68 0.02 -5.84 -7.49
CA THR A 68 0.16 -5.83 -6.02
C THR A 68 -0.06 -7.18 -5.38
N GLY A 69 -0.53 -8.19 -6.13
CA GLY A 69 -1.01 -9.43 -5.53
C GLY A 69 -2.17 -9.21 -4.55
N HIS A 70 -3.14 -8.37 -4.95
CA HIS A 70 -4.32 -7.96 -4.17
C HIS A 70 -4.01 -7.22 -2.85
N LEU A 71 -2.86 -6.57 -2.76
CA LEU A 71 -2.49 -5.73 -1.62
C LEU A 71 -3.09 -4.31 -1.71
N ASN A 72 -3.74 -3.98 -2.83
CA ASN A 72 -4.49 -2.74 -3.02
C ASN A 72 -5.83 -2.65 -2.23
N PHE A 73 -6.22 -3.72 -1.53
CA PHE A 73 -7.48 -3.85 -0.77
C PHE A 73 -7.25 -3.87 0.75
N GLN A 74 -6.65 -2.81 1.29
CA GLN A 74 -6.39 -2.69 2.72
C GLN A 74 -7.66 -2.50 3.55
N ILE A 75 -8.67 -1.79 3.06
CA ILE A 75 -9.95 -1.64 3.76
C ILE A 75 -10.55 -3.02 4.04
N GLU A 76 -10.62 -3.89 3.03
CA GLU A 76 -11.16 -5.25 3.17
C GLU A 76 -10.26 -6.12 4.06
N HIS A 77 -8.94 -5.94 3.99
CA HIS A 77 -8.00 -6.62 4.88
C HIS A 77 -8.27 -6.29 6.36
N HIS A 78 -8.47 -5.01 6.66
CA HIS A 78 -8.73 -4.54 8.02
C HIS A 78 -10.13 -4.91 8.51
N LEU A 79 -11.14 -4.90 7.63
CA LEU A 79 -12.51 -5.31 7.97
C LEU A 79 -12.66 -6.85 8.10
N PHE A 80 -11.91 -7.62 7.31
CA PHE A 80 -12.00 -9.08 7.24
C PHE A 80 -10.62 -9.74 7.22
N PRO A 81 -9.83 -9.65 8.31
CA PRO A 81 -8.43 -10.09 8.34
C PRO A 81 -8.23 -11.58 8.10
N THR A 82 -9.27 -12.40 8.33
CA THR A 82 -9.25 -13.84 8.09
C THR A 82 -9.68 -14.24 6.67
N MET A 83 -10.24 -13.32 5.88
CA MET A 83 -10.64 -13.60 4.51
C MET A 83 -9.39 -13.70 3.61
N PRO A 84 -9.28 -14.74 2.77
CA PRO A 84 -8.17 -14.85 1.82
C PRO A 84 -8.13 -13.66 0.86
N ARG A 85 -6.93 -13.08 0.67
CA ARG A 85 -6.70 -11.86 -0.13
C ARG A 85 -7.32 -11.86 -1.53
N HIS A 86 -7.30 -13.01 -2.20
CA HIS A 86 -7.87 -13.18 -3.54
C HIS A 86 -9.41 -13.09 -3.59
N ASN A 87 -10.08 -12.92 -2.45
CA ASN A 87 -11.51 -12.66 -2.36
C ASN A 87 -11.86 -11.20 -2.06
N TYR A 88 -10.87 -10.35 -1.72
CA TYR A 88 -11.14 -8.94 -1.38
C TYR A 88 -11.78 -8.18 -2.53
N TRP A 89 -11.39 -8.45 -3.78
CA TRP A 89 -12.00 -7.83 -4.96
C TRP A 89 -13.51 -8.10 -5.09
N LYS A 90 -14.02 -9.19 -4.50
CA LYS A 90 -15.46 -9.50 -4.43
C LYS A 90 -16.15 -8.77 -3.28
N ALA A 91 -15.44 -8.56 -2.17
CA ALA A 91 -15.94 -7.87 -1.00
C ALA A 91 -15.97 -6.34 -1.18
N ALA A 92 -14.97 -5.77 -1.84
CA ALA A 92 -14.82 -4.33 -2.06
C ALA A 92 -16.08 -3.62 -2.59
N PRO A 93 -16.78 -4.10 -3.64
CA PRO A 93 -18.01 -3.45 -4.08
C PRO A 93 -19.15 -3.53 -3.05
N LEU A 94 -19.20 -4.58 -2.23
CA LEU A 94 -20.19 -4.72 -1.15
C LEU A 94 -19.89 -3.77 0.01
N VAL A 95 -18.63 -3.67 0.42
CA VAL A 95 -18.16 -2.72 1.44
C VAL A 95 -18.44 -1.30 0.98
N LYS A 96 -18.07 -0.95 -0.26
CA LYS A 96 -18.34 0.37 -0.83
C LYS A 96 -19.83 0.69 -0.85
N ALA A 97 -20.69 -0.24 -1.26
CA ALA A 97 -22.14 -0.04 -1.26
C ALA A 97 -22.70 0.18 0.17
N LEU A 98 -22.15 -0.52 1.17
CA LEU A 98 -22.50 -0.30 2.58
C LEU A 98 -22.05 1.09 3.06
N CYS A 99 -20.85 1.51 2.71
CA CYS A 99 -20.33 2.84 3.02
C CYS A 99 -21.24 3.92 2.42
N ASP A 100 -21.58 3.80 1.13
CA ASP A 100 -22.48 4.71 0.41
C ASP A 100 -23.87 4.78 1.09
N LYS A 101 -24.43 3.64 1.53
CA LYS A 101 -25.72 3.57 2.25
C LYS A 101 -25.70 4.31 3.59
N HIS A 102 -24.58 4.30 4.29
CA HIS A 102 -24.44 4.87 5.63
C HIS A 102 -23.77 6.26 5.64
N GLY A 103 -23.49 6.83 4.47
CA GLY A 103 -22.83 8.14 4.35
C GLY A 103 -21.38 8.12 4.85
N ILE A 104 -20.72 6.97 4.80
CA ILE A 104 -19.31 6.80 5.18
C ILE A 104 -18.46 6.88 3.92
N GLU A 105 -17.34 7.61 3.98
CA GLU A 105 -16.41 7.70 2.86
C GLU A 105 -15.63 6.38 2.69
N TYR A 106 -15.67 5.81 1.50
CA TYR A 106 -14.78 4.72 1.10
C TYR A 106 -13.56 5.30 0.35
N LYS A 107 -12.41 5.35 1.01
CA LYS A 107 -11.21 6.00 0.48
C LYS A 107 -10.43 5.08 -0.45
N SER A 108 -10.32 5.48 -1.72
CA SER A 108 -9.53 4.77 -2.74
C SER A 108 -8.82 5.77 -3.64
N LYS A 109 -7.52 5.56 -3.86
CA LYS A 109 -6.65 6.47 -4.64
C LYS A 109 -6.07 5.76 -5.87
N THR A 110 -5.61 6.54 -6.84
CA THR A 110 -4.78 5.96 -7.92
C THR A 110 -3.45 5.50 -7.36
N LEU A 111 -2.81 4.52 -8.02
CA LEU A 111 -1.51 3.99 -7.62
C LEU A 111 -0.46 5.11 -7.47
N LEU A 112 -0.41 6.02 -8.45
CA LEU A 112 0.54 7.12 -8.46
C LEU A 112 0.25 8.12 -7.33
N THR A 113 -1.02 8.46 -7.09
CA THR A 113 -1.39 9.37 -5.99
C THR A 113 -0.99 8.76 -4.64
N ALA A 114 -1.29 7.49 -4.40
CA ALA A 114 -0.92 6.80 -3.17
C ALA A 114 0.60 6.79 -2.95
N PHE A 115 1.39 6.60 -4.02
CA PHE A 115 2.84 6.69 -3.95
C PHE A 115 3.34 8.11 -3.60
N VAL A 116 2.77 9.13 -4.23
CA VAL A 116 3.11 10.53 -3.95
C VAL A 116 2.78 10.89 -2.50
N ASP A 117 1.65 10.43 -1.96
CA ASP A 117 1.29 10.66 -0.56
C ASP A 117 2.32 10.09 0.42
N ILE A 118 2.90 8.94 0.11
CA ILE A 118 3.98 8.33 0.90
C ILE A 118 5.23 9.19 0.87
N LEU A 119 5.63 9.68 -0.31
CA LEU A 119 6.79 10.57 -0.43
C LEU A 119 6.59 11.88 0.34
N HIS A 120 5.40 12.47 0.27
CA HIS A 120 5.06 13.66 1.06
C HIS A 120 5.10 13.36 2.55
N SER A 121 4.50 12.26 3.02
CA SER A 121 4.52 11.88 4.43
C SER A 121 5.94 11.65 4.96
N LEU A 122 6.83 11.04 4.15
CA LEU A 122 8.24 10.89 4.50
C LEU A 122 8.96 12.22 4.61
N LYS A 123 8.68 13.14 3.68
CA LYS A 123 9.22 14.50 3.70
C LYS A 123 8.77 15.25 4.95
N ASP A 124 7.47 15.29 5.22
CA ASP A 124 6.88 15.99 6.36
C ASP A 124 7.41 15.43 7.68
N SER A 125 7.50 14.09 7.79
CA SER A 125 8.10 13.43 8.96
C SER A 125 9.56 13.82 9.16
N GLY A 126 10.33 13.95 8.07
CA GLY A 126 11.72 14.39 8.11
C GLY A 126 11.87 15.85 8.55
N GLU A 127 10.98 16.73 8.09
CA GLU A 127 10.94 18.15 8.49
C GLU A 127 10.61 18.28 9.99
N HIS A 128 9.59 17.57 10.48
CA HIS A 128 9.25 17.54 11.90
C HIS A 128 10.39 17.01 12.78
N TRP A 129 11.07 15.95 12.34
CA TRP A 129 12.23 15.42 13.06
C TRP A 129 13.37 16.43 13.12
N LEU A 130 13.67 17.10 12.01
CA LEU A 130 14.73 18.10 11.93
C LEU A 130 14.42 19.30 12.84
N GLU A 131 13.17 19.78 12.84
CA GLU A 131 12.72 20.87 13.72
C GLU A 131 12.90 20.49 15.19
N ALA A 132 12.41 19.30 15.59
CA ALA A 132 12.58 18.79 16.94
C ALA A 132 14.05 18.59 17.34
N TYR A 133 14.91 18.19 16.40
CA TYR A 133 16.34 18.01 16.67
C TYR A 133 17.08 19.35 16.86
N LEU A 134 16.70 20.39 16.11
CA LEU A 134 17.36 21.70 16.16
C LEU A 134 16.82 22.61 17.27
N HIS A 135 15.56 22.43 17.67
CA HIS A 135 14.85 23.35 18.57
C HIS A 135 14.22 22.69 19.80
N GLY A 136 14.35 21.37 19.94
CA GLY A 136 13.93 20.60 21.12
C GLY A 136 14.95 20.55 22.25
#